data_AF-A0A915YE41-F1
#
_entry.id   AF-A0A915YE41-F1
#
_cell.length_a   1.000
_cell.length_b   1.000
_cell.length_c   1.000
_cell.angle_alpha   90.00
_cell.angle_beta   90.00
_cell.angle_gamma   90.00
#
_symmetry.space_group_name_H-M   'P 1'
#
loop_
_entity.id
_entity.type
_entity.pdbx_description
1 polymer ?
#
loop_
_entity_poly.entity_id
_entity_poly.type
_entity_poly.pdbx_seq_one_letter_code
_entity_poly.pdbx_strand_id
1 'polypeptide(L)'
;MNEAIKIFLDQVEKVLNGSTFFVVIDHNLSGIKEEELIRTVIHSREFDLKLLEADLFQQDGDFFHELDKSGKLIPKRYTFPKTDSLMRNLDFQGAYEYLVSMLTANTKNTFWSPYHKELDRPKAQEIVNSFLDELGNSKALRFYQLEPSFIFQSLDFWKNLGSDSITAILSNHRLFFLFTNGTD
;
A
#
# COMPACT_ATOMS: atom_id res chain seq x y z
N MET A 1 -4.52 15.76 2.73
CA MET A 1 -4.53 14.42 3.35
C MET A 1 -5.08 14.57 4.76
N ASN A 2 -5.95 13.66 5.23
CA ASN A 2 -6.48 13.70 6.60
C ASN A 2 -5.35 13.37 7.60
N GLU A 3 -5.39 14.01 8.78
CA GLU A 3 -4.40 13.85 9.84
C GLU A 3 -4.24 12.40 10.31
N ALA A 4 -5.34 11.64 10.47
CA ALA A 4 -5.26 10.25 10.92
C ALA A 4 -4.54 9.33 9.91
N ILE A 5 -4.82 9.54 8.61
CA ILE A 5 -4.13 8.83 7.53
C ILE A 5 -2.65 9.21 7.54
N LYS A 6 -2.34 10.51 7.64
CA LYS A 6 -0.95 10.97 7.69
C LYS A 6 -0.18 10.34 8.85
N ILE A 7 -0.74 10.38 10.07
CA ILE A 7 -0.10 9.81 11.25
C ILE A 7 0.21 8.31 11.05
N PHE A 8 -0.74 7.55 10.48
CA PHE A 8 -0.52 6.15 10.19
C PHE A 8 0.65 5.95 9.21
N LEU A 9 0.63 6.66 8.07
CA LEU A 9 1.69 6.54 7.06
C LEU A 9 3.06 6.94 7.62
N ASP A 10 3.17 8.08 8.30
CA ASP A 10 4.42 8.57 8.89
C ASP A 10 5.01 7.58 9.90
N GLN A 11 4.16 6.88 10.68
CA GLN A 11 4.63 5.84 11.60
C GLN A 11 5.04 4.55 10.89
N VAL A 12 4.32 4.13 9.85
CA VAL A 12 4.71 2.96 9.04
C VAL A 12 6.07 3.21 8.39
N GLU A 13 6.28 4.37 7.76
CA GLU A 13 7.57 4.74 7.15
C GLU A 13 8.71 4.70 8.17
N LYS A 14 8.47 5.25 9.37
CA LYS A 14 9.46 5.26 10.44
C LYS A 14 9.80 3.85 10.95
N VAL A 15 8.83 2.95 11.03
CA VAL A 15 9.02 1.58 11.52
C VAL A 15 9.70 0.71 10.48
N LEU A 16 9.20 0.74 9.24
CA LEU A 16 9.67 -0.11 8.15
C LEU A 16 10.91 0.44 7.45
N ASN A 17 11.28 1.69 7.73
CA ASN A 17 12.35 2.42 7.05
C ASN A 17 12.19 2.37 5.53
N GLY A 18 11.10 2.91 5.03
CA GLY A 18 10.96 3.05 3.59
C GLY A 18 9.75 3.86 3.21
N SER A 19 9.55 4.01 1.91
CA SER A 19 8.48 4.85 1.38
C SER A 19 7.13 4.17 1.53
N THR A 20 6.16 4.89 2.09
CA THR A 20 4.77 4.44 2.16
C THR A 20 3.92 5.36 1.29
N PHE A 21 3.18 4.78 0.35
CA PHE A 21 2.31 5.55 -0.55
C PHE A 21 0.86 5.21 -0.29
N PHE A 22 0.01 6.22 -0.38
CA PHE A 22 -1.43 6.06 -0.21
C PHE A 22 -2.17 6.72 -1.37
N VAL A 23 -2.66 5.89 -2.29
CA VAL A 23 -3.42 6.33 -3.45
C VAL A 23 -4.90 6.16 -3.19
N VAL A 24 -5.69 7.18 -3.54
CA VAL A 24 -7.15 7.18 -3.42
C VAL A 24 -7.78 7.36 -4.78
N ILE A 25 -8.70 6.46 -5.13
CA ILE A 25 -9.47 6.50 -6.36
C ILE A 25 -10.95 6.40 -6.01
N ASP A 26 -11.74 7.39 -6.45
CA ASP A 26 -13.18 7.33 -6.36
C ASP A 26 -13.71 6.33 -7.40
N HIS A 27 -14.70 5.51 -7.03
CA HIS A 27 -15.31 4.57 -7.95
C HIS A 27 -16.83 4.57 -7.79
N ASN A 28 -17.52 4.19 -8.87
CA ASN A 28 -18.97 4.02 -8.88
C ASN A 28 -19.29 2.52 -8.91
N LEU A 29 -19.45 1.90 -7.74
CA LEU A 29 -19.84 0.49 -7.64
C LEU A 29 -21.28 0.29 -8.11
N SER A 30 -21.44 -0.26 -9.31
CA SER A 30 -22.62 -1.06 -9.60
C SER A 30 -22.25 -2.20 -10.54
N GLY A 31 -22.55 -3.44 -10.14
CA GLY A 31 -22.54 -4.60 -11.04
C GLY A 31 -21.20 -5.31 -11.29
N ILE A 32 -20.07 -4.81 -10.78
CA ILE A 32 -18.73 -5.41 -10.97
C ILE A 32 -18.30 -6.14 -9.68
N LYS A 33 -17.67 -7.31 -9.80
CA LYS A 33 -17.07 -8.02 -8.66
C LYS A 33 -15.88 -7.24 -8.12
N GLU A 34 -15.67 -7.26 -6.80
CA GLU A 34 -14.66 -6.43 -6.12
C GLU A 34 -13.23 -6.67 -6.64
N GLU A 35 -12.86 -7.93 -6.90
CA GLU A 35 -11.56 -8.28 -7.52
C GLU A 35 -11.42 -7.72 -8.94
N GLU A 36 -12.46 -7.83 -9.75
CA GLU A 36 -12.47 -7.32 -11.13
C GLU A 36 -12.40 -5.79 -11.16
N LEU A 37 -13.05 -5.13 -10.20
CA LEU A 37 -12.92 -3.69 -9.99
C LEU A 37 -11.48 -3.31 -9.66
N ILE A 38 -10.86 -3.96 -8.67
CA ILE A 38 -9.47 -3.67 -8.28
C ILE A 38 -8.55 -3.83 -9.49
N ARG A 39 -8.70 -4.91 -10.27
CA ARG A 39 -7.94 -5.12 -11.52
C ARG A 39 -8.18 -4.00 -12.52
N THR A 40 -9.44 -3.63 -12.75
CA THR A 40 -9.81 -2.56 -13.70
C THR A 40 -9.19 -1.23 -13.29
N VAL A 41 -9.24 -0.88 -12.01
CA VAL A 41 -8.66 0.35 -11.48
C VAL A 41 -7.15 0.36 -11.65
N ILE A 42 -6.45 -0.72 -11.29
CA ILE A 42 -5.00 -0.87 -11.48
C ILE A 42 -4.56 -0.67 -12.94
N HIS A 43 -5.37 -1.13 -13.89
CA HIS A 43 -5.09 -0.99 -15.33
C HIS A 43 -5.57 0.34 -15.91
N SER A 44 -6.22 1.18 -15.11
CA SER A 44 -6.73 2.46 -15.57
C SER A 44 -5.63 3.52 -15.68
N ARG A 45 -5.84 4.46 -16.60
CA ARG A 45 -5.02 5.67 -16.71
C ARG A 45 -5.06 6.53 -15.44
N GLU A 46 -6.19 6.51 -14.72
CA GLU A 46 -6.34 7.28 -13.49
C GLU A 46 -5.39 6.79 -12.40
N PHE A 47 -5.24 5.48 -12.26
CA PHE A 47 -4.27 4.89 -11.34
C PHE A 47 -2.83 5.29 -11.71
N ASP A 48 -2.47 5.28 -12.98
CA ASP A 48 -1.14 5.74 -13.44
C ASP A 48 -0.89 7.22 -13.10
N LEU A 49 -1.91 8.08 -13.28
CA LEU A 49 -1.81 9.49 -12.90
C LEU A 49 -1.64 9.67 -11.40
N LYS A 50 -2.29 8.85 -10.57
CA LYS A 50 -2.15 8.89 -9.11
C LYS A 50 -0.76 8.43 -8.65
N LEU A 51 -0.16 7.44 -9.30
CA LEU A 51 1.23 7.06 -9.04
C LEU A 51 2.19 8.17 -9.42
N LEU A 52 1.95 8.86 -10.55
CA LEU A 52 2.74 10.02 -10.95
C LEU A 52 2.62 11.18 -9.96
N GLU A 53 1.40 11.47 -9.48
CA GLU A 53 1.20 12.44 -8.40
C GLU A 53 2.01 12.06 -7.16
N ALA A 54 1.98 10.78 -6.75
CA ALA A 54 2.74 10.31 -5.60
C ALA A 54 4.26 10.55 -5.74
N ASP A 55 4.83 10.27 -6.91
CA ASP A 55 6.25 10.56 -7.21
C ASP A 55 6.58 12.06 -7.15
N LEU A 56 5.70 12.92 -7.65
CA LEU A 56 5.94 14.36 -7.70
C LEU A 56 5.85 15.05 -6.33
N PHE A 57 5.11 14.47 -5.38
CA PHE A 57 4.87 15.07 -4.07
C PHE A 57 5.75 14.50 -2.94
N GLN A 58 6.44 13.37 -3.15
CA GLN A 58 7.44 12.86 -2.20
C GLN A 58 8.85 13.36 -2.53
N GLN A 59 9.64 13.70 -1.50
CA GLN A 59 10.95 14.34 -1.65
C GLN A 59 12.06 13.42 -2.19
N ASP A 60 11.83 12.10 -2.24
CA ASP A 60 12.82 11.10 -2.66
C ASP A 60 12.58 10.51 -4.06
N GLY A 61 11.85 11.24 -4.92
CA GLY A 61 11.99 11.25 -6.39
C GLY A 61 12.01 9.90 -7.12
N ASP A 62 11.04 9.72 -8.02
CA ASP A 62 11.09 8.73 -9.10
C ASP A 62 10.91 7.28 -8.59
N PHE A 63 9.96 7.00 -7.69
CA PHE A 63 9.69 5.63 -7.24
C PHE A 63 9.02 4.80 -8.34
N PHE A 64 7.91 5.32 -8.88
CA PHE A 64 7.10 4.67 -9.91
C PHE A 64 7.59 4.97 -11.33
N HIS A 65 8.14 6.16 -11.55
CA HIS A 65 8.60 6.66 -12.84
C HIS A 65 10.12 6.85 -12.89
N GLU A 66 10.67 6.99 -14.09
CA GLU A 66 12.06 7.36 -14.35
C GLU A 66 12.14 8.28 -15.58
N LEU A 67 13.17 9.10 -15.68
CA LEU A 67 13.44 9.87 -16.89
C LEU A 67 14.08 8.97 -17.96
N ASP A 68 13.47 8.93 -19.14
CA ASP A 68 14.09 8.29 -20.29
C ASP A 68 15.29 9.11 -20.82
N LYS A 69 15.98 8.58 -21.83
CA LYS A 69 17.14 9.25 -22.44
C LYS A 69 16.83 10.62 -23.04
N SER A 70 15.56 10.93 -23.28
CA SER A 70 15.10 12.24 -23.79
C SER A 70 14.68 13.20 -22.67
N GLY A 71 14.78 12.79 -21.40
CA GLY A 71 14.29 13.55 -20.26
C GLY A 71 12.77 13.50 -20.11
N LYS A 72 12.10 12.54 -20.76
CA LYS A 72 10.66 12.32 -20.59
C LYS A 72 10.44 11.35 -19.43
N LEU A 73 9.57 11.73 -18.51
CA LEU A 73 9.14 10.86 -17.43
C LEU A 73 8.31 9.70 -18.00
N ILE A 74 8.76 8.47 -17.76
CA ILE A 74 8.13 7.21 -18.18
C ILE A 74 7.96 6.28 -16.97
N PRO A 75 6.96 5.38 -16.94
CA PRO A 75 6.91 4.34 -15.92
C PRO A 75 8.14 3.44 -15.99
N LYS A 76 8.72 3.09 -14.83
CA LYS A 76 9.84 2.15 -14.76
C LYS A 76 9.41 0.79 -15.33
N ARG A 77 10.05 0.35 -16.41
CA ARG A 77 9.64 -0.84 -17.19
C ARG A 77 9.71 -2.18 -16.44
N TYR A 78 10.45 -2.25 -15.32
CA TYR A 78 10.73 -3.49 -14.58
C TYR A 78 10.10 -3.54 -13.19
N THR A 79 9.38 -2.50 -12.77
CA THR A 79 8.71 -2.47 -11.47
C THR A 79 7.22 -2.79 -11.57
N PHE A 80 6.49 -2.43 -12.63
CA PHE A 80 5.02 -2.61 -12.67
C PHE A 80 4.54 -3.41 -13.87
N PRO A 81 4.78 -4.74 -13.92
CA PRO A 81 4.31 -5.55 -15.05
C PRO A 81 2.78 -5.67 -15.12
N LYS A 82 2.04 -5.14 -14.13
CA LYS A 82 0.56 -5.23 -13.99
C LYS A 82 0.05 -6.60 -14.44
N THR A 83 0.62 -7.65 -13.87
CA THR A 83 0.23 -9.03 -14.19
C THR A 83 -1.13 -9.35 -13.57
N ASP A 84 -1.73 -10.46 -13.99
CA ASP A 84 -2.86 -11.06 -13.27
C ASP A 84 -2.40 -11.54 -11.89
N SER A 85 -2.29 -10.58 -10.97
CA SER A 85 -1.73 -10.76 -9.65
C SER A 85 -2.67 -11.62 -8.83
N LEU A 86 -2.11 -12.49 -7.99
CA LEU A 86 -2.89 -13.19 -6.98
C LEU A 86 -3.34 -12.15 -5.95
N MET A 87 -4.65 -12.12 -5.71
CA MET A 87 -5.27 -11.30 -4.68
C MET A 87 -5.74 -12.21 -3.57
N ARG A 88 -5.36 -11.87 -2.34
CA ARG A 88 -5.82 -12.56 -1.14
C ARG A 88 -6.74 -11.64 -0.36
N ASN A 89 -7.99 -12.06 -0.21
CA ASN A 89 -8.92 -11.38 0.70
C ASN A 89 -8.47 -11.61 2.15
N LEU A 90 -8.50 -10.54 2.94
CA LEU A 90 -8.35 -10.60 4.39
C LEU A 90 -9.71 -10.33 5.03
N ASP A 91 -10.07 -11.14 6.02
CA ASP A 91 -11.15 -10.78 6.92
C ASP A 91 -10.74 -9.58 7.78
N PHE A 92 -11.72 -8.95 8.45
CA PHE A 92 -11.46 -7.74 9.20
C PHE A 92 -10.41 -7.94 10.29
N GLN A 93 -10.46 -9.06 11.02
CA GLN A 93 -9.48 -9.35 12.07
C GLN A 93 -8.07 -9.55 11.49
N GLY A 94 -7.94 -10.30 10.39
CA GLY A 94 -6.68 -10.50 9.69
C GLY A 94 -6.11 -9.19 9.15
N ALA A 95 -6.94 -8.34 8.56
CA ALA A 95 -6.55 -7.01 8.09
C ALA A 95 -6.09 -6.11 9.24
N TYR A 96 -6.82 -6.13 10.35
CA TYR A 96 -6.47 -5.36 11.55
C TYR A 96 -5.11 -5.78 12.12
N GLU A 97 -4.91 -7.09 12.32
CA GLU A 97 -3.62 -7.61 12.80
C GLU A 97 -2.48 -7.33 11.82
N TYR A 98 -2.77 -7.36 10.52
CA TYR A 98 -1.82 -7.03 9.48
C TYR A 98 -1.37 -5.55 9.55
N LEU A 99 -2.31 -4.60 9.63
CA LEU A 99 -1.98 -3.18 9.79
C LEU A 99 -1.26 -2.88 11.11
N VAL A 100 -1.67 -3.52 12.21
CA VAL A 100 -0.95 -3.41 13.50
C VAL A 100 0.47 -3.98 13.38
N SER A 101 0.67 -5.04 12.60
CA SER A 101 2.00 -5.62 12.39
C SER A 101 2.96 -4.73 11.60
N MET A 102 2.46 -3.83 10.74
CA MET A 102 3.31 -2.82 10.08
C MET A 102 3.96 -1.87 11.08
N LEU A 103 3.24 -1.53 12.16
CA LEU A 103 3.70 -0.59 13.19
C LEU A 103 4.50 -1.26 14.32
N THR A 104 4.31 -2.57 14.50
CA THR A 104 4.96 -3.36 15.56
C THR A 104 6.09 -4.25 15.04
N ALA A 105 6.33 -4.24 13.72
CA ALA A 105 7.24 -5.13 12.98
C ALA A 105 7.20 -6.59 13.46
N ASN A 106 5.99 -7.10 13.66
CA ASN A 106 5.82 -8.47 14.11
C ASN A 106 6.16 -9.45 12.97
N THR A 107 7.26 -10.18 13.13
CA THR A 107 7.82 -11.11 12.13
C THR A 107 6.87 -12.24 11.73
N LYS A 108 5.82 -12.53 12.52
CA LYS A 108 4.77 -13.48 12.12
C LYS A 108 3.99 -13.04 10.87
N ASN A 109 3.95 -11.74 10.61
CA ASN A 109 3.29 -11.12 9.46
C ASN A 109 4.31 -10.49 8.51
N THR A 110 5.54 -11.02 8.48
CA THR A 110 6.59 -10.69 7.51
C THR A 110 7.17 -9.27 7.54
N PHE A 111 6.75 -8.38 8.44
CA PHE A 111 7.36 -7.05 8.58
C PHE A 111 8.61 -7.08 9.48
N TRP A 112 9.60 -6.26 9.14
CA TRP A 112 10.86 -6.10 9.86
C TRP A 112 11.19 -4.62 10.06
N SER A 113 11.77 -4.26 11.23
CA SER A 113 12.21 -2.89 11.53
C SER A 113 13.73 -2.88 11.71
N PRO A 114 14.50 -2.34 10.74
CA PRO A 114 15.96 -2.27 10.83
C PRO A 114 16.46 -1.44 12.02
N TYR A 115 15.69 -0.43 12.44
CA TYR A 115 16.13 0.59 13.40
C TYR A 115 15.48 0.48 14.79
N HIS A 116 14.81 -0.64 15.06
CA HIS A 116 14.09 -0.88 16.31
C HIS A 116 13.15 0.28 16.70
N LYS A 117 12.38 0.75 15.72
CA LYS A 117 11.42 1.86 15.89
C LYS A 117 9.99 1.35 16.12
N GLU A 118 9.82 0.06 16.38
CA GLU A 118 8.53 -0.56 16.57
C GLU A 118 7.75 0.14 17.69
N LEU A 119 6.45 0.32 17.47
CA LEU A 119 5.55 0.80 18.50
C LEU A 119 5.14 -0.36 19.41
N ASP A 120 4.76 -0.03 20.65
CA ASP A 120 4.05 -1.00 21.46
C ASP A 120 2.67 -1.30 20.84
N ARG A 121 2.16 -2.50 21.14
CA ARG A 121 0.90 -2.96 20.56
C ARG A 121 -0.29 -2.05 20.89
N PRO A 122 -0.48 -1.56 22.14
CA PRO A 122 -1.57 -0.63 22.45
C PRO A 122 -1.54 0.64 21.59
N LYS A 123 -0.36 1.26 21.40
CA LYS A 123 -0.26 2.48 20.60
C LYS A 123 -0.48 2.20 19.12
N ALA A 124 0.04 1.10 18.60
CA ALA A 124 -0.22 0.68 17.23
C ALA A 124 -1.72 0.45 16.98
N GLN A 125 -2.42 -0.20 17.92
CA GLN A 125 -3.86 -0.43 17.85
C GLN A 125 -4.68 0.87 17.82
N GLU A 126 -4.30 1.86 18.63
CA GLU A 126 -4.93 3.19 18.62
C GLU A 126 -4.81 3.87 17.25
N ILE A 127 -3.59 3.90 16.69
CA ILE A 127 -3.31 4.52 15.39
C ILE A 127 -4.08 3.80 14.27
N VAL A 128 -4.09 2.46 14.27
CA VAL A 128 -4.82 1.66 13.26
C VAL A 128 -6.32 1.91 13.36
N ASN A 129 -6.90 1.98 14.57
CA ASN A 129 -8.33 2.30 14.71
C ASN A 129 -8.66 3.68 14.15
N SER A 130 -7.88 4.71 14.48
CA SER A 130 -8.07 6.06 13.93
C SER A 130 -7.93 6.11 12.41
N PHE A 131 -6.97 5.36 11.85
CA PHE A 131 -6.83 5.21 10.41
C PHE A 131 -8.07 4.57 9.77
N LEU A 132 -8.54 3.44 10.31
CA LEU A 132 -9.69 2.71 9.78
C LEU A 132 -10.99 3.50 9.87
N ASP A 133 -11.21 4.23 10.96
CA ASP A 133 -12.38 5.09 11.14
C ASP A 133 -12.39 6.24 10.10
N GLU A 134 -11.21 6.77 9.76
CA GLU A 134 -11.09 7.82 8.73
C GLU A 134 -11.36 7.29 7.32
N LEU A 135 -11.03 6.03 7.03
CA LEU A 135 -11.37 5.41 5.74
C LEU A 135 -12.87 5.18 5.56
N GLY A 136 -13.65 5.25 6.64
CA GLY A 136 -15.10 5.16 6.66
C GLY A 136 -15.60 4.20 7.74
N ASN A 137 -16.80 3.64 7.54
CA ASN A 137 -17.31 2.62 8.44
C ASN A 137 -16.41 1.38 8.38
N SER A 138 -15.61 1.15 9.42
CA SER A 138 -14.62 0.08 9.50
C SER A 138 -15.20 -1.32 9.21
N LYS A 139 -16.48 -1.55 9.53
CA LYS A 139 -17.18 -2.81 9.23
C LYS A 139 -17.57 -3.00 7.76
N ALA A 140 -17.53 -1.94 6.95
CA ALA A 140 -17.84 -1.95 5.52
C ALA A 140 -16.57 -1.94 4.64
N LEU A 141 -15.39 -1.87 5.26
CA LEU A 141 -14.12 -1.96 4.56
C LEU A 141 -13.83 -3.41 4.20
N ARG A 142 -13.34 -3.63 2.98
CA ARG A 142 -12.86 -4.93 2.51
C ARG A 142 -11.40 -4.82 2.14
N PHE A 143 -10.60 -5.81 2.51
CA PHE A 143 -9.15 -5.75 2.40
C PHE A 143 -8.65 -6.85 1.48
N TYR A 144 -7.74 -6.46 0.60
CA TYR A 144 -7.11 -7.35 -0.36
C TYR A 144 -5.61 -7.10 -0.35
N GLN A 145 -4.84 -8.12 0.00
CA GLN A 145 -3.41 -8.14 -0.24
C GLN A 145 -3.18 -8.52 -1.70
N LEU A 146 -2.39 -7.71 -2.41
CA LEU A 146 -1.92 -8.05 -3.75
C LEU A 146 -0.49 -8.56 -3.67
N GLU A 147 -0.15 -9.55 -4.48
CA GLU A 147 1.22 -10.07 -4.49
C GLU A 147 2.27 -8.99 -4.84
N PRO A 148 3.45 -9.01 -4.20
CA PRO A 148 4.55 -8.08 -4.48
C PRO A 148 5.14 -8.21 -5.89
N SER A 149 4.81 -9.29 -6.61
CA SER A 149 5.13 -9.46 -8.03
C SER A 149 4.57 -8.34 -8.92
N PHE A 150 3.70 -7.49 -8.35
CA PHE A 150 3.24 -6.23 -8.90
C PHE A 150 4.25 -5.05 -8.84
N ILE A 151 5.26 -5.06 -7.95
CA ILE A 151 6.24 -3.95 -7.78
C ILE A 151 7.69 -4.38 -8.02
N PHE A 152 8.05 -5.63 -7.71
CA PHE A 152 9.44 -6.04 -7.76
C PHE A 152 9.63 -7.43 -8.39
N GLN A 153 10.48 -7.51 -9.41
CA GLN A 153 11.33 -8.70 -9.58
C GLN A 153 12.37 -8.66 -8.46
N SER A 154 11.95 -8.95 -7.23
CA SER A 154 12.90 -9.07 -6.15
C SER A 154 13.75 -10.32 -6.40
N LEU A 155 15.07 -10.17 -6.37
CA LEU A 155 15.99 -11.28 -6.14
C LEU A 155 15.44 -12.08 -4.94
N ASP A 156 15.48 -13.41 -5.00
CA ASP A 156 14.79 -14.34 -4.07
C ASP A 156 15.03 -14.10 -2.57
N PHE A 157 15.99 -13.23 -2.21
CA PHE A 157 16.25 -12.77 -0.85
C PHE A 157 15.09 -11.97 -0.23
N TRP A 158 14.44 -11.07 -0.97
CA TRP A 158 13.44 -10.13 -0.43
C TRP A 158 12.00 -10.70 -0.39
N LYS A 159 11.72 -11.80 -1.11
CA LYS A 159 10.44 -12.51 -1.05
C LYS A 159 10.06 -12.97 0.37
N ASN A 160 11.04 -13.08 1.27
CA ASN A 160 10.86 -13.56 2.64
C ASN A 160 10.88 -12.45 3.70
N LEU A 161 11.11 -11.19 3.30
CA LEU A 161 11.28 -10.06 4.23
C LEU A 161 10.10 -9.09 4.27
N GLY A 162 9.04 -9.33 3.48
CA GLY A 162 7.68 -8.74 3.62
C GLY A 162 7.53 -7.22 3.69
N SER A 163 8.63 -6.50 3.51
CA SER A 163 8.75 -5.06 3.42
C SER A 163 7.89 -4.46 2.31
N ASP A 164 7.80 -5.19 1.20
CA ASP A 164 7.09 -4.75 0.01
C ASP A 164 5.68 -5.33 -0.02
N SER A 165 4.68 -4.46 0.15
CA SER A 165 3.29 -4.89 0.15
C SER A 165 2.38 -3.89 -0.52
N ILE A 166 1.30 -4.41 -1.10
CA ILE A 166 0.19 -3.59 -1.58
C ILE A 166 -1.08 -4.11 -0.96
N THR A 167 -1.79 -3.20 -0.31
CA THR A 167 -3.10 -3.47 0.24
C THR A 167 -4.12 -2.60 -0.45
N ALA A 168 -5.05 -3.22 -1.16
CA ALA A 168 -6.27 -2.57 -1.62
C ALA A 168 -7.30 -2.60 -0.50
N ILE A 169 -7.82 -1.42 -0.14
CA ILE A 169 -8.86 -1.24 0.87
C ILE A 169 -10.08 -0.65 0.15
N LEU A 170 -11.15 -1.43 0.08
CA LEU A 170 -12.37 -1.05 -0.63
C LEU A 170 -13.44 -0.57 0.34
N SER A 171 -13.87 0.68 0.15
CA SER A 171 -15.12 1.22 0.71
C SER A 171 -16.22 1.28 -0.36
N ASN A 172 -17.41 1.72 0.02
CA ASN A 172 -18.56 1.80 -0.90
C ASN A 172 -18.36 2.76 -2.09
N HIS A 173 -17.48 3.75 -1.95
CA HIS A 173 -17.27 4.80 -2.97
C HIS A 173 -15.80 5.02 -3.34
N ARG A 174 -14.88 4.44 -2.57
CA ARG A 174 -13.44 4.65 -2.75
C ARG A 174 -12.67 3.36 -2.68
N LEU A 175 -11.61 3.29 -3.49
CA LEU A 175 -10.59 2.27 -3.43
C LEU A 175 -9.31 2.95 -3.03
N PHE A 176 -8.77 2.51 -1.90
CA PHE A 176 -7.50 2.98 -1.37
C PHE A 176 -6.44 1.93 -1.67
N PHE A 177 -5.26 2.37 -2.10
CA PHE A 177 -4.09 1.52 -2.24
C PHE A 177 -3.01 2.01 -1.29
N LEU A 178 -2.68 1.16 -0.33
CA LEU A 178 -1.54 1.33 0.56
C LEU A 178 -0.37 0.54 0.00
N PHE A 179 0.71 1.24 -0.34
CA PHE A 179 1.97 0.67 -0.77
C PHE A 179 2.97 0.83 0.35
N THR A 180 3.62 -0.25 0.75
CA THR A 180 4.82 -0.17 1.58
C THR A 180 5.98 -0.69 0.76
N ASN A 181 7.09 0.02 0.79
CA ASN A 181 8.39 -0.54 0.43
C ASN A 181 9.27 -0.48 1.67
N GLY A 182 9.90 -1.58 2.04
CA GLY A 182 10.97 -1.54 3.03
C GLY A 182 12.28 -1.51 2.29
N THR A 183 12.84 -0.32 2.17
CA THR A 183 14.14 -0.10 1.58
C THR A 183 15.22 -0.16 2.66
N ASP A 184 16.25 -0.96 2.40
CA ASP A 184 17.60 -0.66 2.86
C ASP A 184 18.53 -0.79 1.64
#